data_AF-A0A521A0Y8-F1
#
_entry.id   AF-A0A521A0Y8-F1
#
_cell.length_a   1.000
_cell.length_b   1.000
_cell.length_c   1.000
_cell.angle_alpha   90.00
_cell.angle_beta   90.00
_cell.angle_gamma   90.00
#
_symmetry.space_group_name_H-M   'P 1'
#
loop_
_entity.id
_entity.type
_entity.pdbx_description
1 polymer ?
#
loop_
_entity_poly.entity_id
_entity_poly.type
_entity_poly.pdbx_seq_one_letter_code
_entity_poly.pdbx_strand_id
1 'polypeptide(L)'
;LSGAKQGAHHEPGIARGRLLGPSLENELRNSLKERADREAIGVFADNLRELLLAAPLGQIRIMALDPGFRTGAKLVCLDEQGTLLYSTTIYPVTGSKKDDAAGIVKDLCRKYDIEAIAIGNGTAGRETESFIRDLNLDAELIVTLVNEDGASIYSASEVARREFPEHDVTVRGAISIGRRLQDPLAELVKLEPKSIGVGQYQHDVNQSELKKSLEDVVVSCVNSVGVEVNSASLELLTYVSGLGPSLAASIIEYRNDNGPYTSRREFMKVPRLGAKAFEQSAGFLRIHDAKNSLDGSGVHPERYSTVEKMAADVRCTVADLMAREDARRRVDIRKYVSETLGLPTLQDIMDELAKPGRDPREKFTAFFFEDGVHAISDLLPEMRLPGIITNVTKFGAFVDIGVHQDGLIHISQLADRFVKDPAEIVKVRQQVTVRVIEVDEERGRISLSLRDI
;
A
#
# COMPACT_ATOMS: atom_id res chain seq x y z
N LEU A 1 64.04 30.33 42.79
CA LEU A 1 64.34 28.90 43.05
C LEU A 1 63.58 28.47 44.32
N SER A 2 62.26 28.60 44.49
CA SER A 2 61.09 28.24 43.66
C SER A 2 61.16 26.83 43.09
N GLY A 3 60.32 25.92 43.60
CA GLY A 3 59.99 24.69 42.90
C GLY A 3 59.68 23.47 43.76
N ALA A 4 58.85 23.60 44.78
CA ALA A 4 58.13 22.43 45.30
C ALA A 4 57.06 22.02 44.26
N LYS A 5 57.22 20.86 43.62
CA LYS A 5 56.13 20.12 42.96
C LYS A 5 56.20 18.67 43.41
N GLN A 6 55.68 18.43 44.61
CA GLN A 6 55.30 17.09 45.06
C GLN A 6 53.89 16.77 44.53
N GLY A 7 53.75 15.56 44.01
CA GLY A 7 52.56 14.72 44.18
C GLY A 7 51.29 15.19 43.48
N ALA A 8 51.09 14.73 42.25
CA ALA A 8 49.78 14.66 41.64
C ALA A 8 48.85 13.78 42.50
N HIS A 9 48.05 14.40 43.35
CA HIS A 9 46.82 13.79 43.85
C HIS A 9 45.86 13.68 42.67
N HIS A 10 45.72 12.47 42.11
CA HIS A 10 44.62 12.15 41.20
C HIS A 10 43.31 12.23 41.98
N GLU A 11 42.58 13.33 41.82
CA GLU A 11 41.22 13.48 42.33
C GLU A 11 40.26 12.57 41.54
N PRO A 12 39.67 11.53 42.16
CA PRO A 12 38.72 10.63 41.51
C PRO A 12 37.45 11.37 41.03
N GLY A 13 37.16 12.55 41.59
CA GLY A 13 36.02 13.39 41.24
C GLY A 13 36.11 14.02 39.84
N ILE A 14 37.31 14.36 39.37
CA ILE A 14 37.50 14.97 38.04
C ILE A 14 37.29 13.93 36.94
N ALA A 15 37.83 12.72 37.09
CA ALA A 15 37.61 11.63 36.13
C ALA A 15 36.13 11.19 36.09
N ARG A 16 35.46 11.13 37.25
CA ARG A 16 34.04 10.77 37.37
C ARG A 16 33.11 11.81 36.74
N GLY A 17 33.33 13.10 37.00
CA GLY A 17 32.47 14.18 36.50
C GLY A 17 32.76 14.65 35.08
N ARG A 18 34.01 14.57 34.62
CA ARG A 18 34.45 15.17 33.34
C ARG A 18 34.60 14.17 32.20
N LEU A 19 34.80 12.87 32.49
CA LEU A 19 35.01 11.83 31.48
C LEU A 19 33.95 10.73 31.57
N LEU A 20 33.77 10.11 32.74
CA LEU A 20 32.83 8.99 32.91
C LEU A 20 31.36 9.42 32.82
N GLY A 21 30.98 10.53 33.48
CA GLY A 21 29.62 11.07 33.42
C GLY A 21 29.13 11.32 31.98
N PRO A 22 29.81 12.18 31.19
CA PRO A 22 29.43 12.44 29.80
C PRO A 22 29.48 11.21 28.91
N SER A 23 30.43 10.29 29.13
CA SER A 23 30.52 9.03 28.37
C SER A 23 29.31 8.13 28.63
N LEU A 24 28.95 7.92 29.89
CA LEU A 24 27.78 7.10 30.28
C LEU A 24 26.47 7.75 29.83
N GLU A 25 26.37 9.08 29.90
CA GLU A 25 25.22 9.81 29.41
C GLU A 25 25.06 9.68 27.89
N ASN A 26 26.14 9.79 27.14
CA ASN A 26 26.12 9.59 25.69
C ASN A 26 25.80 8.14 25.31
N GLU A 27 26.39 7.17 26.01
CA GLU A 27 26.10 5.75 25.82
C GLU A 27 24.61 5.45 26.08
N LEU A 28 24.07 5.94 27.20
CA LEU A 28 22.66 5.79 27.53
C LEU A 28 21.76 6.50 26.52
N ARG A 29 22.07 7.73 26.12
CA ARG A 29 21.30 8.51 25.13
C ARG A 29 21.27 7.78 23.78
N ASN A 30 22.41 7.28 23.32
CA ASN A 30 22.49 6.52 22.07
C ASN A 30 21.67 5.23 22.16
N SER A 31 21.82 4.47 23.26
CA SER A 31 21.03 3.25 23.47
C SER A 31 19.52 3.52 23.51
N LEU A 32 19.09 4.62 24.16
CA LEU A 32 17.69 5.03 24.18
C LEU A 32 17.20 5.47 22.79
N LYS A 33 18.01 6.21 22.03
CA LYS A 33 17.68 6.63 20.66
C LYS A 33 17.55 5.44 19.72
N GLU A 34 18.49 4.50 19.75
CA GLU A 34 18.44 3.28 18.93
C GLU A 34 17.19 2.45 19.23
N ARG A 35 16.82 2.33 20.51
CA ARG A 35 15.59 1.64 20.91
C ARG A 35 14.34 2.36 20.42
N ALA A 36 14.28 3.69 20.57
CA ALA A 36 13.16 4.50 20.11
C ALA A 36 13.01 4.45 18.58
N ASP A 37 14.13 4.53 17.85
CA ASP A 37 14.14 4.44 16.39
C ASP A 37 13.65 3.08 15.91
N ARG A 38 14.13 1.99 16.52
CA ARG A 38 13.70 0.64 16.17
C ARG A 38 12.19 0.46 16.37
N GLU A 39 11.65 1.00 17.46
CA GLU A 39 10.22 0.91 17.75
C GLU A 39 9.39 1.76 16.77
N ALA A 40 9.80 3.00 16.51
CA ALA A 40 9.13 3.88 15.56
C ALA A 40 9.18 3.32 14.12
N ILE A 41 10.34 2.82 13.68
CA ILE A 41 10.52 2.19 12.36
C ILE A 41 9.64 0.95 12.24
N GLY A 42 9.46 0.17 13.30
CA GLY A 42 8.52 -0.96 13.32
C GLY A 42 7.08 -0.51 13.04
N VAL A 43 6.62 0.56 13.69
CA VAL A 43 5.29 1.14 13.44
C VAL A 43 5.17 1.65 12.00
N PHE A 44 6.17 2.35 11.49
CA PHE A 44 6.17 2.83 10.10
C PHE A 44 6.13 1.69 9.07
N ALA A 45 6.83 0.59 9.36
CA ALA A 45 6.82 -0.62 8.54
C ALA A 45 5.43 -1.28 8.52
N ASP A 46 4.76 -1.38 9.66
CA ASP A 46 3.40 -1.92 9.76
C ASP A 46 2.39 -1.02 9.03
N ASN A 47 2.49 0.29 9.20
CA ASN A 47 1.64 1.25 8.48
C ASN A 47 1.82 1.16 6.96
N LEU A 48 3.06 1.08 6.48
CA LEU A 48 3.35 0.90 5.05
C LEU A 48 2.75 -0.41 4.53
N ARG A 49 2.85 -1.49 5.30
CA ARG A 49 2.27 -2.79 4.92
C ARG A 49 0.77 -2.68 4.67
N GLU A 50 0.03 -2.02 5.56
CA GLU A 50 -1.42 -1.84 5.41
C GLU A 50 -1.76 -0.94 4.21
N LEU A 51 -0.95 0.09 3.92
CA LEU A 51 -1.13 0.91 2.72
C LEU A 51 -0.93 0.12 1.41
N LEU A 52 0.12 -0.70 1.37
CA LEU A 52 0.46 -1.52 0.19
C LEU A 52 -0.54 -2.67 -0.02
N LEU A 53 -1.08 -3.23 1.05
CA LEU A 53 -2.07 -4.32 1.01
C LEU A 53 -3.52 -3.82 1.03
N ALA A 54 -3.73 -2.51 0.84
CA ALA A 54 -5.06 -1.95 0.69
C ALA A 54 -5.79 -2.62 -0.49
N ALA A 55 -7.10 -2.79 -0.31
CA ALA A 55 -7.94 -3.50 -1.27
C ALA A 55 -7.94 -2.82 -2.65
N PRO A 56 -7.52 -3.54 -3.71
CA PRO A 56 -7.60 -3.01 -5.08
C PRO A 56 -9.06 -3.02 -5.57
N LEU A 57 -9.43 -2.03 -6.38
CA LEU A 57 -10.71 -2.06 -7.09
C LEU A 57 -10.65 -2.95 -8.34
N GLY A 58 -9.45 -3.17 -8.88
CA GLY A 58 -9.20 -4.05 -10.02
C GLY A 58 -9.14 -3.32 -11.36
N GLN A 59 -9.21 -4.11 -12.43
CA GLN A 59 -9.10 -3.65 -13.82
C GLN A 59 -10.43 -3.09 -14.31
N ILE A 60 -10.75 -1.88 -13.88
CA ILE A 60 -11.96 -1.15 -14.27
C ILE A 60 -11.59 0.24 -14.81
N ARG A 61 -12.51 0.87 -15.53
CA ARG A 61 -12.31 2.22 -16.07
C ARG A 61 -12.54 3.28 -15.01
N ILE A 62 -11.54 4.15 -14.81
CA ILE A 62 -11.54 5.13 -13.73
C ILE A 62 -11.44 6.55 -14.26
N MET A 63 -12.31 7.43 -13.78
CA MET A 63 -12.07 8.87 -13.84
C MET A 63 -11.39 9.30 -12.54
N ALA A 64 -10.25 9.98 -12.63
CA ALA A 64 -9.55 10.47 -11.44
C ALA A 64 -9.48 11.99 -11.42
N LEU A 65 -9.68 12.55 -10.23
CA LEU A 65 -9.70 13.98 -9.94
C LEU A 65 -8.63 14.30 -8.91
N ASP A 66 -7.64 15.11 -9.30
CA ASP A 66 -6.70 15.77 -8.40
C ASP A 66 -7.24 17.17 -8.06
N PRO A 67 -7.85 17.36 -6.86
CA PRO A 67 -8.64 18.54 -6.55
C PRO A 67 -7.80 19.81 -6.34
N GLY A 68 -8.44 20.96 -6.55
CA GLY A 68 -7.81 22.25 -6.26
C GLY A 68 -8.76 23.43 -6.36
N PHE A 69 -8.64 24.39 -5.45
CA PHE A 69 -9.50 25.58 -5.43
C PHE A 69 -9.23 26.53 -6.60
N ARG A 70 -8.03 27.14 -6.63
CA ARG A 70 -7.67 28.19 -7.60
C ARG A 70 -7.20 27.63 -8.95
N THR A 71 -6.52 26.49 -8.92
CA THR A 71 -5.94 25.83 -10.11
C THR A 71 -6.93 24.92 -10.84
N GLY A 72 -8.14 24.76 -10.28
CA GLY A 72 -9.12 23.77 -10.70
C GLY A 72 -8.70 22.35 -10.34
N ALA A 73 -9.64 21.41 -10.52
CA ALA A 73 -9.37 19.98 -10.38
C ALA A 73 -8.87 19.42 -11.71
N LYS A 74 -7.74 18.69 -11.69
CA LYS A 74 -7.25 17.98 -12.88
C LYS A 74 -8.02 16.68 -13.00
N LEU A 75 -8.65 16.48 -14.15
CA LEU A 75 -9.46 15.31 -14.44
C LEU A 75 -8.73 14.45 -15.47
N VAL A 76 -8.60 13.17 -15.20
CA VAL A 76 -8.12 12.17 -16.15
C VAL A 76 -9.10 11.01 -16.27
N CYS A 77 -9.16 10.39 -17.44
CA CYS A 77 -9.88 9.14 -17.67
C CYS A 77 -8.87 8.05 -18.00
N LEU A 78 -8.97 6.91 -17.32
CA LEU A 78 -8.10 5.76 -17.44
C LEU A 78 -8.90 4.55 -17.93
N ASP A 79 -8.27 3.73 -18.78
CA ASP A 79 -8.81 2.42 -19.14
C ASP A 79 -8.61 1.39 -18.02
N GLU A 80 -9.08 0.17 -18.26
CA GLU A 80 -9.00 -0.99 -17.35
C GLU A 80 -7.54 -1.37 -17.00
N GLN A 81 -6.57 -0.99 -17.83
CA GLN A 81 -5.14 -1.21 -17.63
C GLN A 81 -4.43 0.00 -17.01
N GLY A 82 -5.16 1.09 -16.74
CA GLY A 82 -4.62 2.33 -16.20
C GLY A 82 -3.90 3.20 -17.25
N THR A 83 -4.11 2.98 -18.54
CA THR A 83 -3.65 3.85 -19.63
C THR A 83 -4.45 5.13 -19.65
N LEU A 84 -3.78 6.26 -19.87
CA LEU A 84 -4.46 7.55 -20.00
C LEU A 84 -5.25 7.62 -21.31
N LEU A 85 -6.57 7.77 -21.22
CA LEU A 85 -7.48 7.97 -22.35
C LEU A 85 -7.75 9.45 -22.65
N TYR A 86 -7.82 10.27 -21.60
CA TYR A 86 -8.15 11.69 -21.70
C TYR A 86 -7.68 12.46 -20.47
N SER A 87 -7.32 13.74 -20.66
CA SER A 87 -7.05 14.66 -19.56
C SER A 87 -7.63 16.05 -19.84
N THR A 88 -8.10 16.71 -18.78
CA THR A 88 -8.56 18.11 -18.82
C THR A 88 -8.49 18.75 -17.43
N THR A 89 -8.81 20.05 -17.34
CA THR A 89 -8.99 20.74 -16.06
C THR A 89 -10.42 21.23 -15.96
N ILE A 90 -11.08 20.93 -14.84
CA ILE A 90 -12.41 21.44 -14.51
C ILE A 90 -12.36 22.33 -13.27
N TYR A 91 -13.41 23.14 -13.04
CA TYR A 91 -13.50 24.05 -11.90
C TYR A 91 -14.79 23.78 -11.12
N PRO A 92 -14.81 22.72 -10.28
CA PRO A 92 -16.04 22.24 -9.65
C PRO A 92 -16.43 22.99 -8.38
N VAL A 93 -15.47 23.63 -7.70
CA VAL A 93 -15.66 24.25 -6.38
C VAL A 93 -15.85 25.76 -6.45
N THR A 94 -15.12 26.46 -7.32
CA THR A 94 -15.12 27.94 -7.36
C THR A 94 -15.57 28.52 -8.70
N GLY A 95 -16.39 29.56 -8.64
CA GLY A 95 -16.78 30.40 -9.79
C GLY A 95 -18.02 29.93 -10.56
N SER A 96 -18.33 30.65 -11.65
CA SER A 96 -19.52 30.43 -12.50
C SER A 96 -19.40 29.22 -13.45
N LYS A 97 -18.33 28.41 -13.33
CA LYS A 97 -18.01 27.30 -14.24
C LYS A 97 -18.44 25.92 -13.71
N LYS A 98 -19.20 25.89 -12.61
CA LYS A 98 -19.68 24.65 -11.98
C LYS A 98 -20.57 23.85 -12.93
N ASP A 99 -21.44 24.51 -13.67
CA ASP A 99 -22.34 23.86 -14.65
C ASP A 99 -21.58 23.30 -15.86
N ASP A 100 -20.55 24.03 -16.35
CA ASP A 100 -19.67 23.53 -17.41
C ASP A 100 -18.92 22.27 -16.96
N ALA A 101 -18.40 22.28 -15.72
CA ALA A 101 -17.74 21.12 -15.13
C ALA A 101 -18.69 19.92 -15.02
N ALA A 102 -19.95 20.16 -14.64
CA ALA A 102 -20.97 19.13 -14.52
C ALA A 102 -21.27 18.46 -15.88
N GLY A 103 -21.39 19.26 -16.94
CA GLY A 103 -21.54 18.76 -18.31
C GLY A 103 -20.35 17.89 -18.74
N ILE A 104 -19.12 18.39 -18.54
CA ILE A 104 -17.89 17.68 -18.88
C ILE A 104 -17.82 16.31 -18.16
N VAL A 105 -18.07 16.26 -16.85
CA VAL A 105 -18.02 15.01 -16.10
C VAL A 105 -19.04 14.00 -16.63
N LYS A 106 -20.29 14.42 -16.86
CA LYS A 106 -21.35 13.54 -17.39
C LYS A 106 -21.02 13.01 -18.78
N ASP A 107 -20.51 13.86 -19.66
CA ASP A 107 -20.14 13.48 -21.01
C ASP A 107 -18.96 12.50 -21.03
N LEU A 108 -17.93 12.75 -20.21
CA LEU A 108 -16.76 11.88 -20.13
C LEU A 108 -17.10 10.53 -19.50
N CYS A 109 -17.95 10.49 -18.46
CA CYS A 109 -18.42 9.24 -17.87
C CYS A 109 -19.09 8.34 -18.91
N ARG A 110 -19.97 8.92 -19.74
CA ARG A 110 -20.65 8.19 -20.83
C ARG A 110 -19.72 7.83 -21.98
N LYS A 111 -18.81 8.74 -22.36
CA LYS A 111 -17.92 8.54 -23.51
C LYS A 111 -16.91 7.42 -23.28
N TYR A 112 -16.43 7.29 -22.05
CA TYR A 112 -15.39 6.33 -21.69
C TYR A 112 -15.90 5.16 -20.86
N ASP A 113 -17.21 5.04 -20.65
CA ASP A 113 -17.85 4.00 -19.82
C ASP A 113 -17.19 3.89 -18.43
N ILE A 114 -17.10 5.02 -17.72
CA ILE A 114 -16.44 5.08 -16.42
C ILE A 114 -17.25 4.31 -15.37
N GLU A 115 -16.56 3.44 -14.63
CA GLU A 115 -17.14 2.58 -13.59
C GLU A 115 -16.87 3.13 -12.17
N ALA A 116 -15.79 3.92 -12.01
CA ALA A 116 -15.45 4.55 -10.74
C ALA A 116 -14.85 5.96 -10.92
N ILE A 117 -15.13 6.84 -9.94
CA ILE A 117 -14.51 8.16 -9.80
C ILE A 117 -13.62 8.17 -8.55
N ALA A 118 -12.31 8.30 -8.76
CA ALA A 118 -11.29 8.47 -7.74
C ALA A 118 -11.05 9.97 -7.48
N ILE A 119 -11.12 10.41 -6.22
CA ILE A 119 -10.91 11.81 -5.86
C ILE A 119 -9.77 11.91 -4.85
N GLY A 120 -8.77 12.74 -5.11
CA GLY A 120 -7.70 13.01 -4.14
C GLY A 120 -8.25 13.55 -2.82
N ASN A 121 -7.76 13.04 -1.69
CA ASN A 121 -8.20 13.43 -0.36
C ASN A 121 -7.50 14.68 0.19
N GLY A 122 -6.70 15.39 -0.61
CA GLY A 122 -6.05 16.60 -0.18
C GLY A 122 -6.92 17.85 -0.32
N THR A 123 -6.29 18.93 -0.77
CA THR A 123 -6.91 20.27 -0.79
C THR A 123 -8.11 20.31 -1.73
N ALA A 124 -9.28 20.72 -1.23
CA ALA A 124 -10.55 20.76 -1.97
C ALA A 124 -11.16 19.38 -2.32
N GLY A 125 -10.67 18.29 -1.71
CA GLY A 125 -11.15 16.93 -1.98
C GLY A 125 -12.61 16.71 -1.58
N ARG A 126 -13.02 17.18 -0.40
CA ARG A 126 -14.40 17.06 0.12
C ARG A 126 -15.39 17.84 -0.72
N GLU A 127 -15.04 19.05 -1.12
CA GLU A 127 -15.89 19.90 -1.97
C GLU A 127 -16.02 19.33 -3.38
N THR A 128 -14.95 18.71 -3.89
CA THR A 128 -14.99 18.01 -5.18
C THR A 128 -15.82 16.73 -5.08
N GLU A 129 -15.71 15.98 -3.99
CA GLU A 129 -16.57 14.82 -3.72
C GLU A 129 -18.04 15.21 -3.67
N SER A 130 -18.40 16.22 -2.86
CA SER A 130 -19.77 16.73 -2.77
C SER A 130 -20.28 17.18 -4.13
N PHE A 131 -19.47 17.90 -4.92
CA PHE A 131 -19.82 18.26 -6.29
C PHE A 131 -20.15 17.05 -7.15
N ILE A 132 -19.32 15.99 -7.14
CA ILE A 132 -19.55 14.79 -7.94
C ILE A 132 -20.82 14.05 -7.48
N ARG A 133 -21.08 13.98 -6.17
CA ARG A 133 -22.30 13.37 -5.62
C ARG A 133 -23.56 14.14 -6.04
N ASP A 134 -23.52 15.47 -6.02
CA ASP A 134 -24.63 16.34 -6.45
C ASP A 134 -25.01 16.13 -7.93
N LEU A 135 -24.10 15.62 -8.76
CA LEU A 135 -24.38 15.37 -10.18
C LEU A 135 -25.43 14.28 -10.42
N ASN A 136 -25.71 13.44 -9.40
CA ASN A 136 -26.60 12.29 -9.48
C ASN A 136 -26.28 11.41 -10.69
N LEU A 137 -25.02 10.96 -10.76
CA LEU A 137 -24.54 10.02 -11.77
C LEU A 137 -25.17 8.63 -11.55
N ASP A 138 -24.83 7.66 -12.41
CA ASP A 138 -25.34 6.30 -12.29
C ASP A 138 -25.13 5.74 -10.87
N ALA A 139 -26.14 5.04 -10.35
CA ALA A 139 -26.12 4.51 -8.99
C ALA A 139 -25.09 3.39 -8.79
N GLU A 140 -24.67 2.73 -9.88
CA GLU A 140 -23.61 1.72 -9.85
C GLU A 140 -22.20 2.32 -9.82
N LEU A 141 -22.05 3.62 -10.13
CA LEU A 141 -20.76 4.28 -10.21
C LEU A 141 -20.16 4.49 -8.81
N ILE A 142 -18.96 3.95 -8.61
CA ILE A 142 -18.28 4.05 -7.32
C ILE A 142 -17.60 5.42 -7.22
N VAL A 143 -18.00 6.25 -6.26
CA VAL A 143 -17.34 7.53 -5.97
C VAL A 143 -16.63 7.42 -4.61
N THR A 144 -15.31 7.56 -4.60
CA THR A 144 -14.50 7.44 -3.37
C THR A 144 -13.34 8.42 -3.33
N LEU A 145 -12.99 8.81 -2.11
CA LEU A 145 -11.72 9.49 -1.83
C LEU A 145 -10.57 8.49 -1.82
N VAL A 146 -9.41 8.93 -2.31
CA VAL A 146 -8.17 8.16 -2.43
C VAL A 146 -7.05 8.96 -1.81
N ASN A 147 -6.17 8.29 -1.07
CA ASN A 147 -5.00 8.94 -0.49
C ASN A 147 -4.07 9.45 -1.61
N GLU A 148 -3.87 10.77 -1.68
CA GLU A 148 -2.97 11.42 -2.63
C GLU A 148 -1.52 11.60 -2.11
N ASP A 149 -1.22 11.14 -0.88
CA ASP A 149 0.12 11.22 -0.30
C ASP A 149 1.18 10.66 -1.25
N GLY A 150 2.21 11.45 -1.52
CA GLY A 150 3.26 11.09 -2.46
C GLY A 150 2.88 11.21 -3.95
N ALA A 151 1.66 11.61 -4.33
CA ALA A 151 1.30 11.86 -5.75
C ALA A 151 2.14 12.99 -6.36
N SER A 152 2.41 14.03 -5.58
CA SER A 152 3.32 15.12 -5.94
C SER A 152 4.77 14.62 -6.11
N ILE A 153 5.21 13.65 -5.32
CA ILE A 153 6.55 13.04 -5.43
C ILE A 153 6.63 12.17 -6.69
N TYR A 154 5.62 11.32 -6.94
CA TYR A 154 5.54 10.51 -8.15
C TYR A 154 5.54 11.39 -9.39
N SER A 155 4.67 12.40 -9.47
CA SER A 155 4.51 13.22 -10.67
C SER A 155 5.78 13.99 -11.08
N ALA A 156 6.62 14.33 -10.10
CA ALA A 156 7.92 14.97 -10.31
C ALA A 156 9.06 13.97 -10.59
N SER A 157 8.85 12.66 -10.39
CA SER A 157 9.86 11.60 -10.51
C SER A 157 10.28 11.32 -11.96
N GLU A 158 11.43 10.65 -12.10
CA GLU A 158 11.90 10.13 -13.40
C GLU A 158 10.98 9.03 -13.94
N VAL A 159 10.38 8.22 -13.06
CA VAL A 159 9.42 7.17 -13.44
C VAL A 159 8.22 7.78 -14.15
N ALA A 160 7.60 8.81 -13.56
CA ALA A 160 6.44 9.48 -14.17
C ALA A 160 6.81 10.23 -15.46
N ARG A 161 8.00 10.83 -15.53
CA ARG A 161 8.51 11.46 -16.77
C ARG A 161 8.72 10.44 -17.89
N ARG A 162 9.14 9.22 -17.55
CA ARG A 162 9.31 8.13 -18.52
C ARG A 162 7.98 7.56 -18.97
N GLU A 163 7.03 7.38 -18.05
CA GLU A 163 5.68 6.90 -18.38
C GLU A 163 4.87 7.93 -19.19
N PHE A 164 5.01 9.22 -18.88
CA PHE A 164 4.19 10.29 -19.44
C PHE A 164 5.03 11.52 -19.83
N PRO A 165 5.91 11.41 -20.85
CA PRO A 165 6.83 12.49 -21.22
C PRO A 165 6.13 13.77 -21.65
N GLU A 166 5.02 13.65 -22.38
CA GLU A 166 4.26 14.77 -22.96
C GLU A 166 3.27 15.45 -22.00
N HIS A 167 3.10 14.91 -20.78
CA HIS A 167 2.15 15.45 -19.81
C HIS A 167 2.83 16.21 -18.69
N ASP A 168 2.18 17.27 -18.21
CA ASP A 168 2.71 18.06 -17.10
C ASP A 168 2.54 17.33 -15.75
N VAL A 169 3.18 17.90 -14.72
CA VAL A 169 3.21 17.34 -13.36
C VAL A 169 1.81 17.12 -12.77
N THR A 170 0.85 17.97 -13.07
CA THR A 170 -0.48 17.91 -12.45
C THR A 170 -1.33 16.78 -13.06
N VAL A 171 -1.21 16.55 -14.38
CA VAL A 171 -1.83 15.40 -15.04
C VAL A 171 -1.24 14.09 -14.52
N ARG A 172 0.08 14.02 -14.33
CA ARG A 172 0.74 12.84 -13.75
C ARG A 172 0.26 12.55 -12.32
N GLY A 173 0.02 13.59 -11.52
CA GLY A 173 -0.56 13.46 -10.18
C GLY A 173 -1.94 12.80 -10.22
N ALA A 174 -2.84 13.32 -11.05
CA ALA A 174 -4.20 12.77 -11.24
C ALA A 174 -4.19 11.31 -11.75
N ILE A 175 -3.25 10.95 -12.64
CA ILE A 175 -3.08 9.56 -13.08
C ILE A 175 -2.73 8.65 -11.91
N SER A 176 -1.82 9.08 -11.02
CA SER A 176 -1.43 8.28 -9.85
C SER A 176 -2.61 8.05 -8.90
N ILE A 177 -3.49 9.04 -8.71
CA ILE A 177 -4.70 8.91 -7.90
C ILE A 177 -5.62 7.81 -8.47
N GLY A 178 -5.85 7.82 -9.79
CA GLY A 178 -6.68 6.80 -10.44
C GLY A 178 -6.06 5.40 -10.35
N ARG A 179 -4.77 5.26 -10.65
CA ARG A 179 -4.07 3.97 -10.60
C ARG A 179 -3.97 3.39 -9.20
N ARG A 180 -3.87 4.22 -8.16
CA ARG A 180 -3.95 3.77 -6.76
C ARG A 180 -5.28 3.12 -6.43
N LEU A 181 -6.39 3.62 -6.99
CA LEU A 181 -7.69 3.00 -6.78
C LEU A 181 -7.77 1.64 -7.48
N GLN A 182 -7.23 1.53 -8.70
CA GLN A 182 -7.15 0.25 -9.42
C GLN A 182 -6.33 -0.78 -8.64
N ASP A 183 -5.09 -0.44 -8.30
CA ASP A 183 -4.20 -1.28 -7.50
C ASP A 183 -3.19 -0.43 -6.68
N PRO A 184 -3.40 -0.29 -5.36
CA PRO A 184 -2.50 0.47 -4.49
C PRO A 184 -1.06 -0.03 -4.52
N LEU A 185 -0.86 -1.35 -4.54
CA LEU A 185 0.48 -1.95 -4.52
C LEU A 185 1.24 -1.59 -5.80
N ALA A 186 0.61 -1.79 -6.96
CA ALA A 186 1.27 -1.58 -8.25
C ALA A 186 1.66 -0.11 -8.50
N GLU A 187 0.92 0.83 -7.92
CA GLU A 187 1.19 2.26 -8.07
C GLU A 187 2.15 2.79 -6.99
N LEU A 188 2.00 2.38 -5.71
CA LEU A 188 2.85 2.86 -4.62
C LEU A 188 4.30 2.38 -4.72
N VAL A 189 4.57 1.20 -5.32
CA VAL A 189 5.95 0.71 -5.53
C VAL A 189 6.78 1.57 -6.48
N LYS A 190 6.14 2.49 -7.23
CA LYS A 190 6.83 3.46 -8.09
C LYS A 190 7.48 4.60 -7.30
N LEU A 191 7.14 4.75 -6.03
CA LEU A 191 7.72 5.73 -5.12
C LEU A 191 8.89 5.13 -4.34
N GLU A 192 9.81 5.98 -3.88
CA GLU A 192 10.73 5.58 -2.83
C GLU A 192 9.92 5.29 -1.55
N PRO A 193 10.09 4.13 -0.88
CA PRO A 193 9.22 3.75 0.23
C PRO A 193 9.20 4.76 1.39
N LYS A 194 10.36 5.39 1.69
CA LYS A 194 10.48 6.45 2.72
C LYS A 194 9.76 7.76 2.36
N SER A 195 9.39 7.94 1.10
CA SER A 195 8.66 9.12 0.61
C SER A 195 7.15 8.97 0.75
N ILE A 196 6.67 7.75 1.03
CA ILE A 196 5.29 7.51 1.42
C ILE A 196 5.14 7.97 2.87
N GLY A 197 4.11 8.75 3.17
CA GLY A 197 3.81 9.19 4.53
C GLY A 197 3.38 8.00 5.38
N VAL A 198 4.30 7.47 6.19
CA VAL A 198 4.06 6.25 7.00
C VAL A 198 3.99 6.54 8.49
N GLY A 199 4.27 7.77 8.90
CA GLY A 199 3.99 8.25 10.23
C GLY A 199 4.62 9.60 10.56
N GLN A 200 4.24 10.15 11.72
CA GLN A 200 4.81 11.39 12.24
C GLN A 200 6.30 11.22 12.57
N TYR A 201 7.10 12.26 12.36
CA TYR A 201 8.53 12.28 12.69
C TYR A 201 9.37 11.21 11.97
N GLN A 202 8.89 10.66 10.85
CA GLN A 202 9.64 9.69 10.05
C GLN A 202 11.01 10.22 9.56
N HIS A 203 11.20 11.54 9.54
CA HIS A 203 12.47 12.18 9.17
C HIS A 203 13.47 12.29 10.35
N ASP A 204 13.02 12.02 11.59
CA ASP A 204 13.82 12.19 12.81
C ASP A 204 14.43 10.87 13.32
N VAL A 205 14.06 9.74 12.70
CA VAL A 205 14.65 8.42 12.96
C VAL A 205 15.89 8.16 12.10
N ASN A 206 16.65 7.11 12.40
CA ASN A 206 17.74 6.63 11.55
C ASN A 206 17.25 6.33 10.11
N GLN A 207 17.62 7.19 9.17
CA GLN A 207 17.16 7.12 7.78
C GLN A 207 17.67 5.89 7.02
N SER A 208 18.83 5.35 7.40
CA SER A 208 19.36 4.15 6.75
C SER A 208 18.61 2.90 7.19
N GLU A 209 18.29 2.80 8.48
CA GLU A 209 17.49 1.69 9.01
C GLU A 209 16.04 1.77 8.53
N LEU A 210 15.47 2.98 8.50
CA LEU A 210 14.14 3.23 7.96
C LEU A 210 14.05 2.76 6.50
N LYS A 211 14.96 3.22 5.65
CA LYS A 211 14.99 2.85 4.23
C LYS A 211 14.99 1.33 4.05
N LYS A 212 15.89 0.64 4.75
CA LYS A 212 16.01 -0.83 4.67
C LYS A 212 14.72 -1.51 5.13
N SER A 213 14.17 -1.10 6.27
CA SER A 213 12.94 -1.70 6.83
C SER A 213 11.76 -1.55 5.86
N LEU A 214 11.58 -0.37 5.28
CA LEU A 214 10.48 -0.12 4.34
C LEU A 214 10.68 -0.86 3.01
N GLU A 215 11.91 -0.98 2.51
CA GLU A 215 12.21 -1.82 1.33
C GLU A 215 11.89 -3.30 1.59
N ASP A 216 12.25 -3.82 2.77
CA ASP A 216 11.93 -5.20 3.16
C ASP A 216 10.40 -5.43 3.23
N VAL A 217 9.63 -4.44 3.70
CA VAL A 217 8.16 -4.47 3.68
C VAL A 217 7.63 -4.52 2.25
N VAL A 218 8.13 -3.68 1.35
CA VAL A 218 7.70 -3.68 -0.06
C VAL A 218 7.95 -5.03 -0.71
N VAL A 219 9.16 -5.60 -0.54
CA VAL A 219 9.49 -6.94 -1.03
C VAL A 219 8.52 -7.97 -0.44
N SER A 220 8.27 -7.93 0.88
CA SER A 220 7.33 -8.83 1.53
C SER A 220 5.92 -8.73 0.92
N CYS A 221 5.38 -7.52 0.73
CA CYS A 221 4.05 -7.31 0.17
C CYS A 221 3.95 -7.77 -1.29
N VAL A 222 4.91 -7.39 -2.14
CA VAL A 222 4.93 -7.78 -3.56
C VAL A 222 4.97 -9.29 -3.74
N ASN A 223 5.81 -9.98 -2.98
CA ASN A 223 5.92 -11.44 -3.09
C ASN A 223 4.75 -12.18 -2.43
N SER A 224 4.11 -11.58 -1.41
CA SER A 224 2.89 -12.16 -0.80
C SER A 224 1.69 -12.04 -1.74
N VAL A 225 1.55 -10.91 -2.45
CA VAL A 225 0.49 -10.71 -3.43
C VAL A 225 0.77 -11.49 -4.70
N GLY A 226 2.02 -11.59 -5.15
CA GLY A 226 2.43 -12.14 -6.43
C GLY A 226 2.22 -11.18 -7.59
N VAL A 227 2.89 -11.42 -8.72
CA VAL A 227 2.98 -10.46 -9.83
C VAL A 227 2.62 -11.12 -11.15
N GLU A 228 1.63 -10.57 -11.87
CA GLU A 228 1.35 -10.97 -13.26
C GLU A 228 2.44 -10.43 -14.19
N VAL A 229 3.28 -11.33 -14.72
CA VAL A 229 4.49 -10.94 -15.46
C VAL A 229 4.17 -10.19 -16.76
N ASN A 230 3.03 -10.48 -17.40
CA ASN A 230 2.70 -9.92 -18.70
C ASN A 230 2.19 -8.48 -18.64
N SER A 231 1.67 -8.03 -17.49
CA SER A 231 1.19 -6.66 -17.30
C SER A 231 2.03 -5.84 -16.31
N ALA A 232 2.91 -6.48 -15.53
CA ALA A 232 3.72 -5.80 -14.53
C ALA A 232 4.63 -4.71 -15.10
N SER A 233 4.79 -3.65 -14.30
CA SER A 233 5.76 -2.58 -14.51
C SER A 233 7.18 -3.02 -14.13
N LEU A 234 8.18 -2.26 -14.60
CA LEU A 234 9.57 -2.43 -14.21
C LEU A 234 9.75 -2.31 -12.69
N GLU A 235 9.08 -1.31 -12.09
CA GLU A 235 9.13 -1.00 -10.67
C GLU A 235 8.59 -2.17 -9.84
N LEU A 236 7.46 -2.76 -10.23
CA LEU A 236 6.88 -3.89 -9.52
C LEU A 236 7.77 -5.14 -9.61
N LEU A 237 8.28 -5.45 -10.81
CA LEU A 237 9.18 -6.60 -11.02
C LEU A 237 10.50 -6.46 -10.25
N THR A 238 10.97 -5.23 -10.00
CA THR A 238 12.21 -4.99 -9.26
C THR A 238 12.15 -5.55 -7.83
N TYR A 239 10.96 -5.57 -7.22
CA TYR A 239 10.75 -6.05 -5.86
C TYR A 239 10.41 -7.55 -5.78
N VAL A 240 10.32 -8.25 -6.91
CA VAL A 240 10.16 -9.72 -6.93
C VAL A 240 11.47 -10.37 -6.48
N SER A 241 11.34 -11.36 -5.60
CA SER A 241 12.47 -12.11 -5.05
C SER A 241 13.39 -12.62 -6.16
N GLY A 242 14.68 -12.31 -6.07
CA GLY A 242 15.70 -12.77 -7.00
C GLY A 242 15.81 -12.02 -8.33
N LEU A 243 15.01 -10.96 -8.58
CA LEU A 243 15.09 -10.19 -9.82
C LEU A 243 15.97 -8.92 -9.68
N GLY A 244 15.53 -7.95 -8.88
CA GLY A 244 16.13 -6.62 -8.85
C GLY A 244 16.04 -5.88 -10.20
N PRO A 245 16.64 -4.68 -10.32
CA PRO A 245 16.38 -3.78 -11.45
C PRO A 245 16.84 -4.35 -12.81
N SER A 246 18.00 -5.02 -12.85
CA SER A 246 18.57 -5.49 -14.11
C SER A 246 17.82 -6.68 -14.72
N LEU A 247 17.37 -7.63 -13.89
CA LEU A 247 16.58 -8.76 -14.39
C LEU A 247 15.16 -8.34 -14.69
N ALA A 248 14.57 -7.44 -13.89
CA ALA A 248 13.27 -6.85 -14.18
C ALA A 248 13.26 -6.19 -15.58
N ALA A 249 14.27 -5.38 -15.91
CA ALA A 249 14.41 -4.80 -17.25
C ALA A 249 14.55 -5.86 -18.34
N SER A 250 15.33 -6.92 -18.09
CA SER A 250 15.53 -8.01 -19.06
C SER A 250 14.24 -8.80 -19.32
N ILE A 251 13.39 -8.98 -18.31
CA ILE A 251 12.08 -9.64 -18.45
C ILE A 251 11.14 -8.79 -19.33
N ILE A 252 11.13 -7.47 -19.12
CA ILE A 252 10.32 -6.54 -19.91
C ILE A 252 10.80 -6.50 -21.36
N GLU A 253 12.12 -6.41 -21.58
CA GLU A 253 12.73 -6.43 -22.92
C GLU A 253 12.37 -7.72 -23.67
N TYR A 254 12.55 -8.88 -23.03
CA TYR A 254 12.17 -10.15 -23.63
C TYR A 254 10.67 -10.22 -23.96
N ARG A 255 9.79 -9.75 -23.06
CA ARG A 255 8.33 -9.68 -23.27
C ARG A 255 7.98 -8.80 -24.48
N ASN A 256 8.64 -7.65 -24.63
CA ASN A 256 8.38 -6.73 -25.73
C ASN A 256 8.84 -7.32 -27.08
N ASP A 257 9.97 -8.02 -27.09
CA ASP A 257 10.54 -8.59 -28.31
C ASP A 257 9.88 -9.90 -28.76
N ASN A 258 9.39 -10.72 -27.81
CA ASN A 258 8.90 -12.08 -28.08
C ASN A 258 7.39 -12.24 -27.86
N GLY A 259 6.72 -11.20 -27.34
CA GLY A 259 5.32 -11.26 -26.93
C GLY A 259 5.14 -11.76 -25.48
N PRO A 260 3.87 -11.91 -25.03
CA PRO A 260 3.57 -12.32 -23.67
C PRO A 260 4.06 -13.75 -23.39
N TYR A 261 4.51 -13.98 -22.16
CA TYR A 261 4.90 -15.29 -21.67
C TYR A 261 3.70 -16.23 -21.61
N THR A 262 3.88 -17.46 -22.10
CA THR A 262 2.83 -18.51 -22.04
C THR A 262 3.13 -19.63 -21.05
N SER A 263 4.35 -19.65 -20.51
CA SER A 263 4.76 -20.56 -19.44
C SER A 263 5.99 -20.04 -18.70
N ARG A 264 6.10 -20.35 -17.40
CA ARG A 264 7.27 -20.00 -16.57
C ARG A 264 8.58 -20.54 -17.13
N ARG A 265 8.55 -21.66 -17.86
CA ARG A 265 9.77 -22.21 -18.50
C ARG A 265 10.43 -21.24 -19.48
N GLU A 266 9.68 -20.30 -20.02
CA GLU A 266 10.21 -19.26 -20.93
C GLU A 266 11.11 -18.26 -20.20
N PHE A 267 11.01 -18.11 -18.88
CA PHE A 267 11.90 -17.25 -18.10
C PHE A 267 13.37 -17.67 -18.22
N MET A 268 13.64 -18.95 -18.44
CA MET A 268 15.01 -19.46 -18.68
C MET A 268 15.60 -18.99 -20.03
N LYS A 269 14.79 -18.39 -20.90
CA LYS A 269 15.24 -17.77 -22.16
C LYS A 269 15.59 -16.29 -21.99
N VAL A 270 15.24 -15.68 -20.86
CA VAL A 270 15.50 -14.27 -20.58
C VAL A 270 17.01 -14.08 -20.36
N PRO A 271 17.66 -13.12 -21.05
CA PRO A 271 19.07 -12.86 -20.86
C PRO A 271 19.41 -12.59 -19.40
N ARG A 272 20.50 -13.21 -18.92
CA ARG A 272 21.02 -13.11 -17.54
C ARG A 272 20.15 -13.76 -16.45
N LEU A 273 18.95 -14.24 -16.76
CA LEU A 273 18.11 -14.97 -15.82
C LEU A 273 18.58 -16.43 -15.72
N GLY A 274 19.48 -16.69 -14.77
CA GLY A 274 20.01 -18.02 -14.52
C GLY A 274 19.10 -18.88 -13.63
N ALA A 275 19.46 -20.17 -13.48
CA ALA A 275 18.69 -21.14 -12.71
C ALA A 275 18.39 -20.71 -11.26
N LYS A 276 19.33 -20.00 -10.60
CA LYS A 276 19.12 -19.51 -9.23
C LYS A 276 18.09 -18.37 -9.18
N ALA A 277 18.17 -17.42 -10.11
CA ALA A 277 17.19 -16.34 -10.20
C ALA A 277 15.80 -16.89 -10.54
N PHE A 278 15.73 -17.89 -11.42
CA PHE A 278 14.50 -18.61 -11.72
C PHE A 278 13.92 -19.28 -10.46
N GLU A 279 14.71 -20.06 -9.73
CA GLU A 279 14.28 -20.71 -8.48
C GLU A 279 13.79 -19.70 -7.42
N GLN A 280 14.40 -18.51 -7.33
CA GLN A 280 13.98 -17.50 -6.35
C GLN A 280 12.72 -16.73 -6.77
N SER A 281 12.46 -16.58 -8.07
CA SER A 281 11.39 -15.71 -8.58
C SER A 281 10.16 -16.46 -9.08
N ALA A 282 10.30 -17.70 -9.57
CA ALA A 282 9.27 -18.36 -10.35
C ALA A 282 7.95 -18.56 -9.59
N GLY A 283 7.99 -18.80 -8.28
CA GLY A 283 6.78 -18.96 -7.47
C GLY A 283 5.97 -17.67 -7.28
N PHE A 284 6.59 -16.51 -7.47
CA PHE A 284 5.98 -15.19 -7.28
C PHE A 284 5.49 -14.56 -8.59
N LEU A 285 6.03 -15.01 -9.73
CA LEU A 285 5.62 -14.58 -11.06
C LEU A 285 4.47 -15.46 -11.56
N ARG A 286 3.32 -14.87 -11.84
CA ARG A 286 2.14 -15.54 -12.39
C ARG A 286 1.97 -15.22 -13.86
N ILE A 287 1.30 -16.14 -14.54
CA ILE A 287 0.90 -16.01 -15.93
C ILE A 287 -0.60 -16.38 -16.01
N HIS A 288 -1.45 -15.38 -16.22
CA HIS A 288 -2.87 -15.61 -16.53
C HIS A 288 -3.01 -16.37 -17.86
N ASP A 289 -3.97 -17.29 -17.93
CA ASP A 289 -4.24 -18.13 -19.10
C ASP A 289 -3.02 -18.89 -19.65
N ALA A 290 -2.10 -19.28 -18.76
CA ALA A 290 -0.91 -20.04 -19.11
C ALA A 290 -1.23 -21.43 -19.69
N LYS A 291 -0.29 -21.96 -20.50
CA LYS A 291 -0.39 -23.34 -21.04
C LYS A 291 -0.44 -24.40 -19.94
N ASN A 292 0.23 -24.15 -18.82
CA ASN A 292 0.14 -24.99 -17.62
C ASN A 292 -0.65 -24.24 -16.56
N SER A 293 -1.77 -24.80 -16.10
CA SER A 293 -2.65 -24.17 -15.12
C SER A 293 -1.94 -23.79 -13.81
N LEU A 294 -0.86 -24.49 -13.43
CA LEU A 294 -0.09 -24.17 -12.22
C LEU A 294 0.72 -22.87 -12.34
N ASP A 295 1.03 -22.41 -13.55
CA ASP A 295 1.76 -21.15 -13.77
C ASP A 295 0.93 -19.92 -13.37
N GLY A 296 -0.40 -20.06 -13.24
CA GLY A 296 -1.29 -19.05 -12.67
C GLY A 296 -1.39 -19.08 -11.13
N SER A 297 -0.70 -20.01 -10.47
CA SER A 297 -0.75 -20.23 -9.01
C SER A 297 0.58 -19.90 -8.33
N GLY A 298 0.60 -19.83 -7.00
CA GLY A 298 1.81 -19.76 -6.17
C GLY A 298 2.57 -21.09 -6.05
N VAL A 299 2.10 -22.20 -6.65
CA VAL A 299 2.82 -23.47 -6.63
C VAL A 299 4.15 -23.31 -7.38
N HIS A 300 5.27 -23.57 -6.71
CA HIS A 300 6.58 -23.45 -7.33
C HIS A 300 6.81 -24.55 -8.40
N PRO A 301 7.45 -24.25 -9.56
CA PRO A 301 7.73 -25.23 -10.61
C PRO A 301 8.47 -26.50 -10.16
N GLU A 302 9.27 -26.40 -9.10
CA GLU A 302 9.96 -27.57 -8.51
C GLU A 302 8.99 -28.65 -8.00
N ARG A 303 7.73 -28.29 -7.74
CA ARG A 303 6.70 -29.18 -7.17
C ARG A 303 5.66 -29.64 -8.20
N TYR A 304 5.79 -29.27 -9.47
CA TYR A 304 4.81 -29.64 -10.51
C TYR A 304 4.67 -31.14 -10.66
N SER A 305 5.78 -31.88 -10.67
CA SER A 305 5.77 -33.35 -10.75
C SER A 305 5.03 -34.01 -9.58
N THR A 306 5.11 -33.43 -8.38
CA THR A 306 4.35 -33.89 -7.21
C THR A 306 2.86 -33.69 -7.42
N VAL A 307 2.43 -32.52 -7.90
CA VAL A 307 1.01 -32.21 -8.16
C VAL A 307 0.45 -33.08 -9.29
N GLU A 308 1.23 -33.31 -10.34
CA GLU A 308 0.88 -34.23 -11.43
C GLU A 308 0.68 -35.66 -10.91
N LYS A 309 1.56 -36.13 -10.00
CA LYS A 309 1.42 -37.43 -9.34
C LYS A 309 0.18 -37.51 -8.46
N MET A 310 -0.12 -36.45 -7.69
CA MET A 310 -1.35 -36.36 -6.90
C MET A 310 -2.59 -36.52 -7.76
N ALA A 311 -2.64 -35.82 -8.90
CA ALA A 311 -3.75 -35.89 -9.83
C ALA A 311 -3.92 -37.30 -10.43
N ALA A 312 -2.81 -37.92 -10.84
CA ALA A 312 -2.80 -39.28 -11.36
C ALA A 312 -3.32 -40.32 -10.34
N ASP A 313 -2.90 -40.22 -9.08
CA ASP A 313 -3.29 -41.14 -8.01
C ASP A 313 -4.80 -41.10 -7.71
N VAL A 314 -5.44 -39.94 -7.86
CA VAL A 314 -6.90 -39.79 -7.72
C VAL A 314 -7.67 -39.86 -9.04
N ARG A 315 -6.97 -40.21 -10.13
CA ARG A 315 -7.49 -40.38 -11.50
C ARG A 315 -8.19 -39.13 -12.05
N CYS A 316 -7.57 -37.97 -11.90
CA CYS A 316 -8.03 -36.72 -12.52
C CYS A 316 -6.87 -35.92 -13.11
N THR A 317 -7.18 -34.80 -13.75
CA THR A 317 -6.18 -33.85 -14.24
C THR A 317 -5.80 -32.85 -13.15
N VAL A 318 -4.72 -32.09 -13.34
CA VAL A 318 -4.35 -30.97 -12.44
C VAL A 318 -5.43 -29.90 -12.46
N ALA A 319 -6.03 -29.62 -13.62
CA ALA A 319 -7.15 -28.70 -13.74
C ALA A 319 -8.36 -29.16 -12.91
N ASP A 320 -8.64 -30.46 -12.87
CA ASP A 320 -9.68 -31.01 -11.98
C ASP A 320 -9.34 -30.79 -10.51
N LEU A 321 -8.08 -30.99 -10.09
CA LEU A 321 -7.65 -30.70 -8.71
C LEU A 321 -7.81 -29.22 -8.35
N MET A 322 -7.66 -28.31 -9.30
CA MET A 322 -7.84 -26.87 -9.07
C MET A 322 -9.32 -26.47 -9.03
N ALA A 323 -10.16 -27.07 -9.86
CA ALA A 323 -11.59 -26.74 -9.93
C ALA A 323 -12.43 -27.42 -8.84
N ARG A 324 -12.09 -28.66 -8.44
CA ARG A 324 -12.99 -29.54 -7.70
C ARG A 324 -12.52 -29.86 -6.29
N GLU A 325 -13.32 -29.45 -5.30
CA GLU A 325 -13.05 -29.76 -3.90
C GLU A 325 -13.11 -31.27 -3.59
N ASP A 326 -14.02 -32.00 -4.24
CA ASP A 326 -14.15 -33.45 -4.06
C ASP A 326 -12.93 -34.23 -4.58
N ALA A 327 -12.24 -33.72 -5.61
CA ALA A 327 -10.99 -34.29 -6.08
C ALA A 327 -9.86 -34.03 -5.08
N ARG A 328 -9.75 -32.81 -4.56
CA ARG A 328 -8.74 -32.45 -3.54
C ARG A 328 -8.89 -33.27 -2.26
N ARG A 329 -10.11 -33.48 -1.77
CA ARG A 329 -10.39 -34.26 -0.55
C ARG A 329 -9.99 -35.75 -0.68
N ARG A 330 -9.86 -36.28 -1.90
CA ARG A 330 -9.40 -37.66 -2.15
C ARG A 330 -7.87 -37.80 -2.10
N VAL A 331 -7.12 -36.69 -2.15
CA VAL A 331 -5.66 -36.70 -2.08
C VAL A 331 -5.22 -36.88 -0.63
N ASP A 332 -4.53 -37.98 -0.34
CA ASP A 332 -3.85 -38.18 0.95
C ASP A 332 -2.44 -37.61 0.87
N ILE A 333 -2.28 -36.36 1.33
CA ILE A 333 -1.01 -35.63 1.26
C ILE A 333 0.15 -36.34 1.97
N ARG A 334 -0.13 -37.18 2.98
CA ARG A 334 0.91 -37.88 3.75
C ARG A 334 1.74 -38.85 2.89
N LYS A 335 1.18 -39.32 1.77
CA LYS A 335 1.86 -40.22 0.82
C LYS A 335 2.97 -39.55 0.03
N TYR A 336 3.03 -38.22 0.03
CA TYR A 336 3.98 -37.44 -0.77
C TYR A 336 5.10 -36.80 0.08
N VAL A 337 5.13 -37.09 1.39
CA VAL A 337 6.20 -36.62 2.28
C VAL A 337 7.52 -37.29 1.89
N SER A 338 8.58 -36.50 1.81
CA SER A 338 9.94 -36.96 1.52
C SER A 338 10.96 -36.18 2.33
N GLU A 339 12.25 -36.52 2.22
CA GLU A 339 13.34 -35.77 2.86
C GLU A 339 13.37 -34.28 2.48
N THR A 340 12.91 -33.94 1.27
CA THR A 340 12.92 -32.59 0.72
C THR A 340 11.53 -31.97 0.62
N LEU A 341 10.48 -32.67 1.10
CA LEU A 341 9.10 -32.23 1.02
C LEU A 341 8.34 -32.58 2.30
N GLY A 342 8.14 -31.57 3.14
CA GLY A 342 7.40 -31.70 4.40
C GLY A 342 5.89 -31.52 4.23
N LEU A 343 5.15 -31.89 5.29
CA LEU A 343 3.70 -31.66 5.38
C LEU A 343 3.28 -30.19 5.24
N PRO A 344 3.99 -29.18 5.79
CA PRO A 344 3.60 -27.78 5.61
C PRO A 344 3.52 -27.38 4.14
N THR A 345 4.57 -27.66 3.36
CA THR A 345 4.59 -27.36 1.92
C THR A 345 3.49 -28.10 1.15
N LEU A 346 3.18 -29.34 1.53
CA LEU A 346 2.08 -30.09 0.91
C LEU A 346 0.72 -29.48 1.24
N GLN A 347 0.54 -28.96 2.46
CA GLN A 347 -0.67 -28.24 2.84
C GLN A 347 -0.79 -26.93 2.06
N ASP A 348 0.30 -26.16 1.95
CA ASP A 348 0.34 -24.92 1.17
C ASP A 348 -0.02 -25.19 -0.30
N ILE A 349 0.50 -26.27 -0.89
CA ILE A 349 0.12 -26.69 -2.25
C ILE A 349 -1.38 -26.97 -2.35
N MET A 350 -1.97 -27.68 -1.38
CA MET A 350 -3.41 -28.00 -1.42
C MET A 350 -4.28 -26.75 -1.24
N ASP A 351 -3.86 -25.82 -0.40
CA ASP A 351 -4.56 -24.55 -0.18
C ASP A 351 -4.46 -23.66 -1.43
N GLU A 352 -3.30 -23.64 -2.07
CA GLU A 352 -3.05 -22.94 -3.33
C GLU A 352 -3.85 -23.55 -4.50
N LEU A 353 -3.93 -24.89 -4.59
CA LEU A 353 -4.80 -25.55 -5.57
C LEU A 353 -6.28 -25.25 -5.33
N ALA A 354 -6.69 -25.04 -4.07
CA ALA A 354 -8.07 -24.67 -3.76
C ALA A 354 -8.41 -23.24 -4.18
N LYS A 355 -7.43 -22.32 -4.13
CA LYS A 355 -7.58 -20.91 -4.52
C LYS A 355 -6.32 -20.42 -5.25
N PRO A 356 -6.14 -20.77 -6.53
CA PRO A 356 -4.93 -20.46 -7.28
C PRO A 356 -4.72 -18.96 -7.41
N GLY A 357 -3.51 -18.51 -7.07
CA GLY A 357 -3.11 -17.12 -7.17
C GLY A 357 -3.91 -16.19 -6.26
N ARG A 358 -4.48 -16.72 -5.16
CA ARG A 358 -5.32 -15.95 -4.24
C ARG A 358 -4.59 -14.68 -3.79
N ASP A 359 -5.18 -13.54 -4.11
CA ASP A 359 -4.76 -12.26 -3.55
C ASP A 359 -5.02 -12.25 -2.02
N PRO A 360 -4.01 -11.99 -1.18
CA PRO A 360 -4.19 -11.92 0.26
C PRO A 360 -4.93 -10.65 0.71
N ARG A 361 -5.11 -9.66 -0.16
CA ARG A 361 -5.77 -8.39 0.13
C ARG A 361 -7.29 -8.57 0.29
N GLU A 362 -7.89 -7.67 1.05
CA GLU A 362 -9.34 -7.64 1.23
C GLU A 362 -10.08 -7.21 -0.04
N LYS A 363 -11.39 -7.44 -0.08
CA LYS A 363 -12.23 -6.91 -1.16
C LYS A 363 -12.52 -5.44 -0.92
N PHE A 364 -12.52 -4.66 -1.99
CA PHE A 364 -12.79 -3.23 -1.91
C PHE A 364 -14.18 -2.95 -1.32
N THR A 365 -14.25 -1.98 -0.42
CA THR A 365 -15.50 -1.50 0.19
C THR A 365 -15.48 0.03 0.16
N ALA A 366 -16.49 0.63 -0.47
CA ALA A 366 -16.60 2.09 -0.56
C ALA A 366 -16.81 2.70 0.83
N PHE A 367 -16.14 3.82 1.10
CA PHE A 367 -16.28 4.57 2.34
C PHE A 367 -16.94 5.92 2.06
N PHE A 368 -17.81 6.35 2.97
CA PHE A 368 -18.50 7.62 2.91
C PHE A 368 -18.36 8.32 4.26
N PHE A 369 -17.93 9.59 4.23
CA PHE A 369 -17.99 10.46 5.39
C PHE A 369 -19.43 10.93 5.64
N GLU A 370 -19.70 11.46 6.83
CA GLU A 370 -21.00 12.07 7.14
C GLU A 370 -21.26 13.29 6.26
N ASP A 371 -22.50 13.42 5.78
CA ASP A 371 -22.93 14.56 5.00
C ASP A 371 -23.11 15.80 5.91
N GLY A 372 -22.66 16.95 5.43
CA GLY A 372 -22.78 18.23 6.15
C GLY A 372 -21.72 18.49 7.22
N VAL A 373 -20.76 17.59 7.41
CA VAL A 373 -19.60 17.78 8.29
C VAL A 373 -18.35 18.04 7.44
N HIS A 374 -17.87 19.29 7.46
CA HIS A 374 -16.74 19.74 6.62
C HIS A 374 -15.67 20.50 7.40
N ALA A 375 -16.01 21.10 8.53
CA ALA A 375 -15.11 21.87 9.36
C ALA A 375 -15.17 21.44 10.83
N ILE A 376 -14.12 21.78 11.59
CA ILE A 376 -14.05 21.53 13.04
C ILE A 376 -15.24 22.19 13.77
N SER A 377 -15.71 23.33 13.28
CA SER A 377 -16.88 24.06 13.81
C SER A 377 -18.20 23.30 13.68
N ASP A 378 -18.28 22.30 12.81
CA ASP A 378 -19.48 21.49 12.61
C ASP A 378 -19.58 20.35 13.63
N LEU A 379 -18.49 20.09 14.37
CA LEU A 379 -18.38 18.98 15.31
C LEU A 379 -19.00 19.35 16.66
N LEU A 380 -19.85 18.45 17.14
CA LEU A 380 -20.41 18.51 18.49
C LEU A 380 -19.93 17.30 19.31
N PRO A 381 -19.64 17.47 20.61
CA PRO A 381 -19.41 16.34 21.51
C PRO A 381 -20.55 15.31 21.44
N GLU A 382 -20.20 14.04 21.61
CA GLU A 382 -21.04 12.85 21.46
C GLU A 382 -21.53 12.52 20.04
N MET A 383 -21.18 13.32 19.02
CA MET A 383 -21.42 12.93 17.63
C MET A 383 -20.73 11.62 17.29
N ARG A 384 -21.43 10.76 16.54
CA ARG A 384 -20.89 9.52 16.01
C ARG A 384 -20.69 9.71 14.51
N LEU A 385 -19.45 9.61 14.07
CA LEU A 385 -19.08 9.91 12.69
C LEU A 385 -18.31 8.72 12.10
N PRO A 386 -18.55 8.35 10.83
CA PRO A 386 -17.63 7.49 10.11
C PRO A 386 -16.29 8.21 9.93
N GLY A 387 -15.20 7.47 10.10
CA GLY A 387 -13.84 7.95 9.88
C GLY A 387 -12.93 6.86 9.33
N ILE A 388 -11.78 7.29 8.81
CA ILE A 388 -10.73 6.39 8.32
C ILE A 388 -9.48 6.59 9.18
N ILE A 389 -8.90 5.51 9.68
CA ILE A 389 -7.60 5.57 10.37
C ILE A 389 -6.52 6.04 9.38
N THR A 390 -5.90 7.18 9.66
CA THR A 390 -4.80 7.73 8.85
C THR A 390 -3.44 7.19 9.29
N ASN A 391 -3.26 7.01 10.60
CA ASN A 391 -1.99 6.59 11.18
C ASN A 391 -2.20 5.89 12.53
N VAL A 392 -1.42 4.85 12.80
CA VAL A 392 -1.40 4.15 14.10
C VAL A 392 -0.08 4.42 14.79
N THR A 393 -0.12 4.73 16.09
CA THR A 393 1.07 4.95 16.93
C THR A 393 1.00 4.07 18.18
N LYS A 394 2.04 4.09 19.03
CA LYS A 394 2.02 3.35 20.30
C LYS A 394 1.11 3.96 21.38
N PHE A 395 0.72 5.22 21.23
CA PHE A 395 -0.12 5.92 22.22
C PHE A 395 -1.57 6.10 21.74
N GLY A 396 -1.90 5.72 20.51
CA GLY A 396 -3.24 5.88 19.96
C GLY A 396 -3.30 5.69 18.45
N ALA A 397 -4.37 6.16 17.85
CA ALA A 397 -4.57 6.19 16.41
C ALA A 397 -5.14 7.54 15.97
N PHE A 398 -4.72 8.01 14.81
CA PHE A 398 -5.25 9.20 14.17
C PHE A 398 -6.32 8.81 13.16
N VAL A 399 -7.41 9.57 13.14
CA VAL A 399 -8.59 9.29 12.31
C VAL A 399 -8.99 10.56 11.59
N ASP A 400 -9.10 10.46 10.27
CA ASP A 400 -9.77 11.47 9.48
C ASP A 400 -11.28 11.23 9.55
N ILE A 401 -12.03 12.25 9.95
CA ILE A 401 -13.50 12.28 10.00
C ILE A 401 -14.09 13.27 8.99
N GLY A 402 -13.27 13.77 8.05
CA GLY A 402 -13.71 14.59 6.92
C GLY A 402 -13.68 16.09 7.16
N VAL A 403 -12.92 16.56 8.17
CA VAL A 403 -12.82 17.99 8.58
C VAL A 403 -11.43 18.61 8.37
N HIS A 404 -10.60 18.01 7.51
CA HIS A 404 -9.22 18.44 7.20
C HIS A 404 -8.22 18.42 8.38
N GLN A 405 -8.64 17.90 9.53
CA GLN A 405 -7.82 17.76 10.72
C GLN A 405 -8.08 16.40 11.34
N ASP A 406 -7.02 15.60 11.48
CA ASP A 406 -7.11 14.30 12.12
C ASP A 406 -7.46 14.44 13.60
N GLY A 407 -8.41 13.62 14.05
CA GLY A 407 -8.70 13.42 15.45
C GLY A 407 -7.85 12.30 16.05
N LEU A 408 -7.53 12.41 17.33
CA LEU A 408 -6.75 11.42 18.07
C LEU A 408 -7.68 10.54 18.90
N ILE A 409 -7.62 9.22 18.69
CA ILE A 409 -8.10 8.22 19.63
C ILE A 409 -6.92 7.81 20.50
N HIS A 410 -6.92 8.22 21.77
CA HIS A 410 -5.90 7.76 22.72
C HIS A 410 -6.01 6.24 22.94
N ILE A 411 -4.91 5.56 23.30
CA ILE A 411 -4.90 4.10 23.50
C ILE A 411 -5.97 3.61 24.48
N SER A 412 -6.26 4.41 25.51
CA SER A 412 -7.30 4.12 26.48
C SER A 412 -8.72 4.32 25.95
N GLN A 413 -8.91 4.80 24.74
CA GLN A 413 -10.19 5.05 24.09
C GLN A 413 -10.42 4.12 22.88
N LEU A 414 -9.50 3.19 22.60
CA LEU A 414 -9.59 2.26 21.48
C LEU A 414 -10.55 1.08 21.72
N ALA A 415 -10.70 0.64 22.97
CA ALA A 415 -11.57 -0.49 23.33
C ALA A 415 -11.98 -0.46 24.80
N ASP A 416 -13.06 -1.17 25.15
CA ASP A 416 -13.57 -1.31 26.53
C ASP A 416 -12.73 -2.24 27.43
N ARG A 417 -11.56 -2.66 26.94
CA ARG A 417 -10.58 -3.48 27.65
C ARG A 417 -9.20 -2.83 27.63
N PHE A 418 -8.27 -3.36 28.41
CA PHE A 418 -6.87 -2.92 28.35
C PHE A 418 -6.28 -3.27 26.98
N VAL A 419 -5.73 -2.26 26.32
CA VAL A 419 -5.04 -2.37 25.02
C VAL A 419 -3.56 -2.13 25.27
N LYS A 420 -2.74 -3.11 24.88
CA LYS A 420 -1.27 -2.99 24.98
C LYS A 420 -0.68 -2.33 23.74
N ASP A 421 -1.21 -2.67 22.56
CA ASP A 421 -0.75 -2.15 21.28
C ASP A 421 -1.96 -1.72 20.43
N PRO A 422 -2.07 -0.45 20.02
CA PRO A 422 -3.13 0.02 19.14
C PRO A 422 -3.27 -0.78 17.83
N ALA A 423 -2.16 -1.30 17.30
CA ALA A 423 -2.13 -2.09 16.07
C ALA A 423 -2.90 -3.43 16.17
N GLU A 424 -3.20 -3.91 17.38
CA GLU A 424 -4.05 -5.08 17.61
C GLU A 424 -5.54 -4.78 17.43
N ILE A 425 -5.93 -3.50 17.51
CA ILE A 425 -7.34 -3.05 17.48
C ILE A 425 -7.67 -2.39 16.15
N VAL A 426 -6.76 -1.54 15.67
CA VAL A 426 -6.96 -0.75 14.46
C VAL A 426 -5.78 -0.81 13.52
N LYS A 427 -6.06 -0.73 12.23
CA LYS A 427 -5.09 -0.67 11.13
C LYS A 427 -5.23 0.62 10.35
N VAL A 428 -4.13 1.08 9.74
CA VAL A 428 -4.18 2.19 8.79
C VAL A 428 -5.16 1.86 7.66
N ARG A 429 -5.92 2.87 7.21
CA ARG A 429 -7.02 2.76 6.24
C ARG A 429 -8.27 2.02 6.71
N GLN A 430 -8.29 1.49 7.93
CA GLN A 430 -9.50 0.86 8.47
C GLN A 430 -10.61 1.90 8.60
N GLN A 431 -11.79 1.53 8.10
CA GLN A 431 -13.02 2.30 8.27
C GLN A 431 -13.57 2.01 9.66
N VAL A 432 -13.82 3.05 10.44
CA VAL A 432 -14.34 2.95 11.80
C VAL A 432 -15.46 3.97 11.98
N THR A 433 -16.42 3.66 12.83
CA THR A 433 -17.25 4.72 13.43
C THR A 433 -16.52 5.19 14.68
N VAL A 434 -16.49 6.50 14.92
CA VAL A 434 -15.87 7.12 16.10
C VAL A 434 -16.86 8.05 16.79
N ARG A 435 -16.72 8.20 18.10
CA ARG A 435 -17.45 9.21 18.88
C ARG A 435 -16.55 10.40 19.18
N VAL A 436 -17.06 11.61 18.98
CA VAL A 436 -16.40 12.86 19.38
C VAL A 436 -16.49 13.03 20.90
N ILE A 437 -15.35 13.09 21.58
CA ILE A 437 -15.28 13.35 23.04
C ILE A 437 -15.20 14.85 23.29
N GLU A 438 -14.24 15.50 22.63
CA GLU A 438 -13.89 16.90 22.88
C GLU A 438 -13.36 17.53 21.59
N VAL A 439 -13.72 18.80 21.38
CA VAL A 439 -13.28 19.61 20.24
C VAL A 439 -12.69 20.90 20.79
N ASP A 440 -11.41 21.14 20.51
CA ASP A 440 -10.70 22.36 20.82
C ASP A 440 -10.39 23.06 19.48
N GLU A 441 -11.27 23.98 19.09
CA GLU A 441 -11.19 24.70 17.82
C GLU A 441 -9.98 25.65 17.79
N GLU A 442 -9.65 26.30 18.91
CA GLU A 442 -8.51 27.22 19.00
C GLU A 442 -7.18 26.52 18.72
N ARG A 443 -7.05 25.27 19.16
CA ARG A 443 -5.83 24.46 18.96
C ARG A 443 -5.93 23.49 17.79
N GLY A 444 -7.08 23.40 17.12
CA GLY A 444 -7.35 22.42 16.07
C GLY A 444 -7.20 20.98 16.55
N ARG A 445 -7.67 20.65 17.77
CA ARG A 445 -7.56 19.30 18.33
C ARG A 445 -8.93 18.66 18.47
N ILE A 446 -9.02 17.41 18.04
CA ILE A 446 -10.24 16.60 18.13
C ILE A 446 -9.89 15.32 18.87
N SER A 447 -10.56 15.09 20.00
CA SER A 447 -10.41 13.87 20.79
C SER A 447 -11.54 12.91 20.46
N LEU A 448 -11.20 11.68 20.08
CA LEU A 448 -12.14 10.67 19.60
C LEU A 448 -12.11 9.42 20.48
N SER A 449 -13.20 8.64 20.44
CA SER A 449 -13.31 7.33 21.09
C SER A 449 -13.86 6.27 20.15
N LEU A 450 -13.39 5.03 20.31
CA LEU A 450 -14.02 3.82 19.76
C LEU A 450 -14.87 3.07 20.81
N ARG A 451 -14.93 3.57 22.04
CA ARG A 451 -15.74 2.98 23.12
C ARG A 451 -17.19 3.37 23.00
N ASP A 452 -18.06 2.45 23.44
CA ASP A 452 -19.51 2.61 23.53
C ASP A 452 -20.17 2.99 22.19
N ILE A 453 -19.64 2.48 21.07
CA ILE A 453 -20.16 2.69 19.72
C ILE A 453 -21.27 1.70 19.38
#